data_AF-A0A7C7VVY5-F1
#
_entry.id   AF-A0A7C7VVY5-F1
#
_cell.length_a   1.000
_cell.length_b   1.000
_cell.length_c   1.000
_cell.angle_alpha   90.00
_cell.angle_beta   90.00
_cell.angle_gamma   90.00
#
_symmetry.space_group_name_H-M   'P 1'
#
loop_
_entity.id
_entity.type
_entity.pdbx_description
1 polymer ?
#
loop_
_entity_poly.entity_id
_entity_poly.type
_entity_poly.pdbx_seq_one_letter_code
_entity_poly.pdbx_strand_id
1 'polypeptide(L)'
;MTEMAFALDRLAMYVAAGHTLAHAIKNLAIHPGGPFVAELRQVAARYDVTGDLVEPLEEMARRVDVPLAYIFASQVVMVVREGGEVLPSLRALATEARYHLNEVLKERGQRNSLMRVIPISGMILPAVVITVVAPGAVFALTNL
;
A
#
# COMPACT_ATOMS: atom_id res chain seq x y z
N MET A 1 2.53 -10.60 7.78
CA MET A 1 1.86 -10.35 6.48
C MET A 1 0.43 -10.83 6.45
N THR A 2 0.12 -12.11 6.76
CA THR A 2 -1.26 -12.63 6.72
C THR A 2 -2.25 -11.81 7.55
N GLU A 3 -1.89 -11.47 8.80
CA GLU A 3 -2.74 -10.68 9.68
C GLU A 3 -3.01 -9.27 9.14
N MET A 4 -2.00 -8.61 8.57
CA MET A 4 -2.12 -7.30 7.95
C MET A 4 -3.07 -7.30 6.74
N ALA A 5 -3.06 -8.35 5.92
CA ALA A 5 -3.99 -8.46 4.79
C ALA A 5 -5.45 -8.46 5.26
N PHE A 6 -5.78 -9.28 6.27
CA PHE A 6 -7.12 -9.31 6.85
C PHE A 6 -7.52 -7.99 7.54
N ALA A 7 -6.56 -7.33 8.19
CA ALA A 7 -6.78 -6.01 8.78
C ALA A 7 -7.13 -4.96 7.72
N LEU A 8 -6.38 -4.91 6.61
CA LEU A 8 -6.63 -3.99 5.50
C LEU A 8 -7.98 -4.26 4.81
N ASP A 9 -8.33 -5.53 4.59
CA ASP A 9 -9.65 -5.91 4.04
C ASP A 9 -10.80 -5.43 4.95
N ARG A 10 -10.66 -5.61 6.27
CA ARG A 10 -11.65 -5.10 7.24
C ARG A 10 -11.75 -3.58 7.22
N LEU A 11 -10.62 -2.86 7.20
CA LEU A 11 -10.62 -1.40 7.11
C LEU A 11 -11.34 -0.94 5.84
N ALA A 12 -11.04 -1.54 4.69
CA ALA A 12 -11.72 -1.24 3.43
C ALA A 12 -13.23 -1.52 3.51
N MET A 13 -13.64 -2.61 4.16
CA MET A 13 -15.05 -2.95 4.36
C MET A 13 -15.78 -1.91 5.22
N TYR A 14 -15.20 -1.48 6.36
CA TYR A 14 -15.81 -0.45 7.21
C TYR A 14 -15.95 0.88 6.48
N VAL A 15 -14.91 1.31 5.75
CA VAL A 15 -14.95 2.56 5.00
C VAL A 15 -15.96 2.49 3.84
N ALA A 16 -16.05 1.34 3.16
CA ALA A 16 -17.06 1.11 2.13
C ALA A 16 -18.50 1.14 2.68
N ALA A 17 -18.69 0.79 3.95
CA ALA A 17 -19.97 0.90 4.65
C ALA A 17 -20.32 2.36 5.08
N GLY A 18 -19.49 3.35 4.70
CA GLY A 18 -19.71 4.77 5.01
C GLY A 18 -19.13 5.22 6.35
N HIS A 19 -18.38 4.36 7.06
CA HIS A 19 -17.69 4.79 8.28
C HIS A 19 -16.42 5.57 7.96
N THR A 20 -16.04 6.48 8.87
CA THR A 20 -14.75 7.16 8.77
C THR A 20 -13.60 6.18 9.00
N LEU A 21 -12.42 6.50 8.46
CA LEU A 21 -11.22 5.69 8.70
C LEU A 21 -10.87 5.61 10.18
N ALA A 22 -11.00 6.72 10.92
CA ALA A 22 -10.79 6.74 12.36
C ALA A 22 -11.70 5.73 13.07
N HIS A 23 -12.98 5.70 12.72
CA HIS A 23 -13.93 4.72 13.27
C HIS A 23 -13.52 3.29 12.93
N ALA A 24 -13.10 3.03 11.69
CA ALA A 24 -12.63 1.70 11.27
C ALA A 24 -11.37 1.26 12.04
N ILE A 25 -10.39 2.15 12.21
CA ILE A 25 -9.16 1.90 12.97
C ILE A 25 -9.48 1.60 14.44
N LYS A 26 -10.34 2.40 15.08
CA LYS A 26 -10.79 2.18 16.47
C LYS A 26 -11.49 0.83 16.64
N ASN A 27 -12.39 0.48 15.72
CA ASN A 27 -13.07 -0.82 15.74
C ASN A 27 -12.11 -2.00 15.56
N LEU A 28 -11.05 -1.83 14.77
CA LEU A 28 -10.06 -2.89 14.61
C LEU A 28 -9.15 -3.00 15.84
N ALA A 29 -8.77 -1.87 16.43
CA ALA A 29 -7.85 -1.77 17.57
C ALA A 29 -8.35 -2.45 18.86
N ILE A 30 -9.68 -2.53 19.07
CA ILE A 30 -10.26 -3.22 20.25
C ILE A 30 -10.11 -4.74 20.19
N HIS A 31 -9.86 -5.32 19.01
CA HIS A 31 -9.73 -6.76 18.86
C HIS A 31 -8.27 -7.20 19.06
N PRO A 32 -8.04 -8.44 19.52
CA PRO A 32 -6.71 -9.05 19.47
C PRO A 32 -6.23 -9.14 18.01
N GLY A 33 -4.94 -8.91 17.79
CA GLY A 33 -4.35 -8.90 16.46
C GLY A 33 -2.83 -8.95 16.52
N GLY A 34 -2.22 -8.94 15.33
CA GLY A 34 -0.78 -9.01 15.18
C GLY A 34 -0.10 -7.63 15.31
N PRO A 35 1.17 -7.53 14.88
CA PRO A 35 1.95 -6.30 15.00
C PRO A 35 1.28 -5.09 14.34
N PHE A 36 0.58 -5.28 13.22
CA PHE A 36 -0.10 -4.18 12.53
C PHE A 36 -1.29 -3.66 13.33
N VAL A 37 -2.15 -4.54 13.84
CA VAL A 37 -3.26 -4.13 14.73
C VAL A 37 -2.74 -3.51 16.03
N ALA A 38 -1.59 -3.96 16.56
CA ALA A 38 -0.96 -3.35 17.72
C ALA A 38 -0.52 -1.90 17.46
N GLU A 39 0.08 -1.61 16.31
CA GLU A 39 0.39 -0.24 15.89
C GLU A 39 -0.88 0.61 15.67
N LEU A 40 -1.91 0.05 15.02
CA LEU A 40 -3.20 0.72 14.88
C LEU A 40 -3.87 1.04 16.21
N ARG A 41 -3.61 0.27 17.27
CA ARG A 41 -4.07 0.57 18.62
C ARG A 41 -3.38 1.81 19.20
N GLN A 42 -2.09 1.98 18.93
CA GLN A 42 -1.39 3.21 19.31
C GLN A 42 -1.92 4.42 18.54
N VAL A 43 -2.20 4.25 17.24
CA VAL A 43 -2.84 5.28 16.40
C VAL A 43 -4.21 5.67 16.94
N ALA A 44 -5.07 4.68 17.25
CA ALA A 44 -6.39 4.91 17.83
C ALA A 44 -6.32 5.64 19.17
N ALA A 45 -5.41 5.23 20.06
CA ALA A 45 -5.25 5.86 21.38
C ALA A 45 -4.81 7.33 21.27
N ARG A 46 -3.91 7.66 20.34
CA ARG A 46 -3.50 9.05 20.09
C ARG A 46 -4.61 9.85 19.44
N TYR A 47 -5.32 9.29 18.47
CA TYR A 47 -6.45 9.93 17.83
C TYR A 47 -7.54 10.31 18.84
N ASP A 48 -7.80 9.47 19.85
CA ASP A 48 -8.78 9.77 20.89
C ASP A 48 -8.38 10.97 21.77
N VAL A 49 -7.09 11.35 21.80
CA VAL A 49 -6.57 12.51 22.51
C VAL A 49 -6.50 13.74 21.60
N THR A 50 -5.98 13.59 20.38
CA THR A 50 -5.66 14.72 19.49
C THR A 50 -6.77 15.05 18.51
N GLY A 51 -7.63 14.09 18.18
CA GLY A 51 -8.58 14.20 17.06
C GLY A 51 -7.93 14.16 15.67
N ASP A 52 -6.61 13.95 15.58
CA ASP A 52 -5.85 13.92 14.33
C ASP A 52 -5.28 12.52 14.04
N LEU A 53 -5.47 12.05 12.82
CA LEU A 53 -4.92 10.79 12.32
C LEU A 53 -3.55 10.94 11.67
N VAL A 54 -3.21 12.14 11.19
CA VAL A 54 -2.00 12.37 10.39
C VAL A 54 -0.75 12.12 11.22
N GLU A 55 -0.59 12.86 12.33
CA GLU A 55 0.60 12.74 13.18
C GLU A 55 0.82 11.30 13.69
N PRO A 56 -0.18 10.59 14.26
CA PRO A 56 0.01 9.21 14.73
C PRO A 56 0.38 8.21 13.62
N LEU A 57 -0.16 8.39 12.40
CA LEU A 57 0.17 7.54 11.26
C LEU A 57 1.58 7.81 10.73
N GLU A 58 2.02 9.06 10.70
CA GLU A 58 3.41 9.41 10.33
C GLU A 58 4.43 8.84 11.32
N GLU A 59 4.10 8.83 12.61
CA GLU A 59 4.94 8.15 13.58
C GLU A 59 4.92 6.63 13.43
N MET A 60 3.77 6.03 13.15
CA MET A 60 3.67 4.60 12.85
C MET A 60 4.57 4.24 11.65
N ALA A 61 4.53 5.04 10.58
CA ALA A 61 5.38 4.86 9.41
C ALA A 61 6.88 4.87 9.77
N ARG A 62 7.29 5.71 10.71
CA ARG A 62 8.69 5.80 11.18
C ARG A 62 9.14 4.63 12.04
N ARG A 63 8.21 3.95 12.73
CA ARG A 63 8.53 2.83 13.64
C ARG A 63 8.41 1.45 13.00
N VAL A 64 7.66 1.34 11.90
CA VAL A 64 7.30 0.02 11.34
C VAL A 64 8.36 -0.50 10.38
N ASP A 65 8.87 -1.71 10.64
CA ASP A 65 9.84 -2.38 9.76
C ASP A 65 9.19 -3.14 8.59
N VAL A 66 7.86 -3.09 8.48
CA VAL A 66 7.09 -3.78 7.44
C VAL A 66 6.80 -2.82 6.29
N PRO A 67 7.36 -3.03 5.08
CA PRO A 67 7.19 -2.10 3.95
C PRO A 67 5.74 -1.78 3.62
N LEU A 68 4.87 -2.78 3.65
CA LEU A 68 3.44 -2.59 3.37
C LEU A 68 2.76 -1.67 4.39
N ALA A 69 3.19 -1.72 5.66
CA ALA A 69 2.63 -0.89 6.72
C ALA A 69 3.09 0.56 6.61
N TYR A 70 4.34 0.78 6.18
CA TYR A 70 4.83 2.09 5.79
C TYR A 70 4.00 2.66 4.63
N ILE A 71 3.81 1.90 3.55
CA ILE A 71 3.03 2.34 2.39
C ILE A 71 1.59 2.68 2.80
N PHE A 72 0.95 1.83 3.61
CA PHE A 72 -0.38 2.12 4.15
C PHE A 72 -0.41 3.46 4.88
N ALA A 73 0.50 3.68 5.83
CA ALA A 73 0.54 4.90 6.62
C ALA A 73 0.75 6.13 5.74
N SER A 74 1.74 6.10 4.84
CA SER A 74 2.07 7.21 3.95
C SER A 74 0.93 7.55 2.98
N GLN A 75 0.29 6.54 2.38
CA GLN A 75 -0.84 6.76 1.47
C GLN A 75 -2.05 7.34 2.20
N VAL A 76 -2.37 6.83 3.39
CA VAL A 76 -3.47 7.37 4.19
C VAL A 76 -3.18 8.82 4.60
N VAL A 77 -1.97 9.12 5.06
CA VAL A 77 -1.56 10.49 5.42
C VAL A 77 -1.72 11.45 4.24
N MET A 78 -1.24 11.05 3.06
CA MET A 78 -1.36 11.84 1.83
C MET A 78 -2.84 12.14 1.52
N VAL A 79 -3.68 11.10 1.50
CA VAL A 79 -5.10 11.24 1.16
C VAL A 79 -5.85 12.08 2.19
N VAL A 80 -5.58 11.90 3.49
CA VAL A 80 -6.22 12.66 4.56
C VAL A 80 -5.85 14.15 4.48
N ARG A 81 -4.58 14.48 4.17
CA ARG A 81 -4.13 15.86 4.00
C ARG A 81 -4.78 16.55 2.79
N GLU A 82 -4.99 15.80 1.72
CA GLU A 82 -5.63 16.29 0.49
C GLU A 82 -7.17 16.34 0.58
N GLY A 83 -7.75 15.81 1.67
CA GLY A 83 -9.21 15.69 1.81
C GLY A 83 -9.84 14.68 0.86
N GLY A 84 -9.06 13.73 0.35
CA GLY A 84 -9.48 12.72 -0.61
C GLY A 84 -10.15 11.48 0.02
N GLU A 85 -10.63 10.58 -0.83
CA GLU A 85 -11.22 9.31 -0.40
C GLU A 85 -10.14 8.26 -0.13
N VAL A 86 -10.11 7.69 1.08
CA VAL A 86 -9.11 6.69 1.49
C VAL A 86 -9.44 5.27 0.99
N LEU A 87 -10.70 5.03 0.61
CA LEU A 87 -11.20 3.71 0.24
C LEU A 87 -10.47 3.06 -0.96
N PRO A 88 -10.18 3.77 -2.07
CA PRO A 88 -9.43 3.20 -3.19
C PRO A 88 -8.04 2.71 -2.77
N SER A 89 -7.32 3.48 -1.95
CA SER A 89 -5.99 3.14 -1.44
C SER A 89 -6.01 1.89 -0.57
N LEU A 90 -6.99 1.76 0.33
CA LEU A 90 -7.16 0.55 1.15
C LEU A 90 -7.42 -0.70 0.32
N ARG A 91 -8.27 -0.59 -0.73
CA ARG A 91 -8.58 -1.72 -1.63
C ARG A 91 -7.36 -2.15 -2.43
N ALA A 92 -6.56 -1.20 -2.90
CA ALA A 92 -5.30 -1.49 -3.59
C ALA A 92 -4.33 -2.24 -2.66
N LEU A 93 -4.12 -1.72 -1.44
CA LEU A 93 -3.24 -2.34 -0.44
C LEU A 93 -3.71 -3.73 -0.02
N ALA A 94 -5.00 -3.94 0.17
CA ALA A 94 -5.54 -5.23 0.53
C ALA A 94 -5.39 -6.27 -0.60
N THR A 95 -5.45 -5.82 -1.85
CA THR A 95 -5.17 -6.66 -3.03
C THR A 95 -3.69 -7.04 -3.09
N GLU A 96 -2.80 -6.08 -2.87
CA GLU A 96 -1.34 -6.32 -2.82
C GLU A 96 -0.96 -7.28 -1.69
N ALA A 97 -1.52 -7.09 -0.50
CA ALA A 97 -1.29 -7.94 0.67
C ALA A 97 -1.68 -9.40 0.40
N ARG A 98 -2.83 -9.61 -0.26
CA ARG A 98 -3.30 -10.95 -0.65
C ARG A 98 -2.45 -11.55 -1.76
N TYR A 99 -2.00 -10.74 -2.72
CA TYR A 99 -1.09 -11.17 -3.77
C TYR A 99 0.21 -11.71 -3.16
N HIS A 100 0.85 -10.95 -2.29
CA HIS A 100 2.05 -11.40 -1.57
C HIS A 100 1.81 -12.65 -0.71
N LEU A 101 0.67 -12.76 -0.04
CA LEU A 101 0.33 -13.96 0.73
C LEU A 101 0.24 -15.20 -0.17
N ASN A 102 -0.46 -15.08 -1.30
CA ASN A 102 -0.58 -16.16 -2.29
C ASN A 102 0.77 -16.50 -2.92
N GLU A 103 1.65 -15.52 -3.13
CA GLU A 103 3.00 -15.75 -3.61
C GLU A 103 3.88 -16.47 -2.59
N VAL A 104 3.85 -16.11 -1.31
CA VAL A 104 4.59 -16.82 -0.26
C VAL A 104 4.09 -18.27 -0.10
N LEU A 105 2.77 -18.49 -0.23
CA LEU A 105 2.20 -19.84 -0.22
C LEU A 105 2.62 -20.67 -1.44
N LYS A 106 2.78 -20.04 -2.61
CA LYS A 106 3.32 -20.68 -3.82
C LYS A 106 4.84 -20.90 -3.76
N GLU A 107 5.59 -19.96 -3.18
CA GLU A 107 7.06 -20.02 -3.05
C GLU A 107 7.56 -21.06 -2.05
N ARG A 108 6.75 -21.44 -1.05
CA ARG A 108 7.05 -22.63 -0.24
C ARG A 108 7.11 -23.92 -1.07
N GLY A 109 6.59 -23.91 -2.31
CA GLY A 109 6.77 -24.98 -3.29
C GLY A 109 8.09 -24.92 -4.06
N GLN A 110 8.62 -23.74 -4.41
CA GLN A 110 9.84 -23.63 -5.21
C GLN A 110 10.64 -22.35 -4.89
N ARG A 111 11.67 -22.54 -4.07
CA ARG A 111 12.97 -21.87 -3.94
C ARG A 111 13.37 -20.89 -5.07
N ASN A 112 12.74 -19.72 -5.24
CA ASN A 112 13.28 -18.63 -6.08
C ASN A 112 12.67 -17.26 -5.70
N SER A 113 12.97 -16.79 -4.50
CA SER A 113 12.56 -15.48 -3.97
C SER A 113 13.35 -14.29 -4.55
N LEU A 114 14.13 -14.49 -5.63
CA LEU A 114 14.98 -13.44 -6.21
C LEU A 114 14.46 -12.88 -7.56
N MET A 115 13.32 -13.36 -8.07
CA MET A 115 12.85 -13.00 -9.43
C MET A 115 11.56 -12.16 -9.47
N ARG A 116 11.24 -11.36 -8.44
CA ARG A 116 10.02 -10.52 -8.44
C ARG A 116 10.17 -9.06 -8.01
N VAL A 117 11.35 -8.47 -8.20
CA VAL A 117 11.50 -6.98 -8.20
C VAL A 117 11.18 -6.38 -9.59
N ILE A 118 10.79 -7.20 -10.59
CA ILE A 118 10.76 -6.76 -12.00
C ILE A 118 9.41 -6.24 -12.56
N PRO A 119 8.18 -6.56 -12.13
CA PRO A 119 7.05 -6.38 -13.05
C PRO A 119 6.28 -5.05 -12.99
N ILE A 120 6.81 -3.95 -12.42
CA ILE A 120 6.17 -2.62 -12.60
C ILE A 120 7.15 -1.54 -13.10
N SER A 121 8.38 -1.47 -12.58
CA SER A 121 9.37 -0.51 -13.08
C SER A 121 9.89 -0.84 -14.48
N GLY A 122 9.77 -2.11 -14.91
CA GLY A 122 10.09 -2.55 -16.27
C GLY A 122 9.10 -2.07 -17.35
N MET A 123 7.92 -1.53 -17.00
CA MET A 123 6.89 -1.15 -17.98
C MET A 123 6.94 0.33 -18.39
N ILE A 124 7.57 1.20 -17.60
CA ILE A 124 7.69 2.65 -17.90
C ILE A 124 8.93 2.95 -18.76
N LEU A 125 10.03 2.21 -18.55
CA LEU A 125 11.28 2.40 -19.29
C LEU A 125 11.22 2.13 -20.81
N PRO A 126 10.58 1.05 -21.33
CA PRO A 126 10.58 0.77 -22.78
C PRO A 126 9.71 1.75 -23.57
N ALA A 127 8.69 2.37 -22.94
CA ALA A 127 7.80 3.31 -23.61
C ALA A 127 8.53 4.59 -24.06
N VAL A 128 9.48 5.08 -23.26
CA VAL A 128 10.25 6.30 -23.58
C VAL A 128 11.27 6.04 -24.70
N VAL A 129 11.88 4.86 -24.74
CA VAL A 129 12.88 4.50 -25.77
C VAL A 129 12.26 4.44 -27.17
N ILE A 130 11.03 3.92 -27.28
CA ILE A 130 10.35 3.77 -28.58
C ILE A 130 9.99 5.14 -29.20
N THR A 131 9.55 6.10 -28.40
CA THR A 131 9.20 7.44 -28.89
C THR A 131 10.42 8.26 -29.31
N VAL A 132 11.58 8.06 -28.67
CA VAL A 132 12.81 8.82 -28.97
C VAL A 132 13.55 8.27 -30.20
N VAL A 133 13.51 6.97 -30.46
CA VAL A 133 14.25 6.33 -31.56
C VAL A 133 13.51 6.38 -32.90
N ALA A 134 12.17 6.49 -32.87
CA ALA A 134 11.32 6.47 -34.07
C ALA A 134 11.64 7.58 -35.12
N PRO A 135 11.95 8.85 -34.75
CA PRO A 135 12.28 9.85 -35.76
C PRO A 135 13.70 9.70 -36.32
N GLY A 136 14.64 9.18 -35.51
CA GLY A 136 16.06 9.09 -35.88
C GLY A 136 16.36 8.03 -36.94
N ALA A 137 15.62 6.91 -36.95
CA ALA A 137 15.81 5.84 -37.93
C ALA A 137 15.26 6.20 -39.32
N VAL A 138 14.19 7.01 -39.39
CA VAL A 138 13.60 7.41 -40.67
C VAL A 138 14.51 8.38 -41.42
N PHE A 139 15.15 9.32 -40.72
CA PHE A 139 16.09 10.26 -41.35
C PHE A 139 17.36 9.61 -41.93
N ALA A 140 17.79 8.46 -41.39
CA ALA A 140 18.98 7.76 -41.87
C ALA A 140 18.71 6.92 -43.14
N LEU A 141 17.47 6.49 -43.38
CA LEU A 141 17.10 5.70 -44.56
C LEU A 141 16.75 6.57 -45.78
N THR A 142 16.32 7.82 -45.59
CA THR A 142 16.01 8.75 -46.71
C THR A 142 17.23 9.47 -47.28
N ASN A 143 18.40 9.34 -46.64
CA ASN A 143 19.64 10.03 -47.02
C ASN A 143 20.71 9.06 -47.56
N LEU A 144 20.28 7.90 -48.05
CA LEU A 144 21.07 6.85 -48.69
C LEU A 144 20.58 6.62 -50.12
#